data_AF-H0A2S1-F1
#
_entry.id   AF-H0A2S1-F1
#
_cell.length_a   1.000
_cell.length_b   1.000
_cell.length_c   1.000
_cell.angle_alpha   90.00
_cell.angle_beta   90.00
_cell.angle_gamma   90.00
#
_symmetry.space_group_name_H-M   'P 1'
#
loop_
_entity.id
_entity.type
_entity.pdbx_description
1 polymer ?
#
loop_
_entity_poly.entity_id
_entity_poly.type
_entity_poly.pdbx_seq_one_letter_code
_entity_poly.pdbx_strand_id
1 'polypeptide(L)' 'MSDVITKAQMYAKLLDRIAKHGEQVKLAHEAGVSPAFINRVVNSHAEISPALAEALGYRRVTMFAPIKARSP' A
#
# COMPACT_ATOMS: atom_id res chain seq x y z
N MET A 1 -14.96 11.36 8.22
CA MET A 1 -13.97 10.54 8.94
C MET A 1 -12.95 10.11 7.91
N SER A 2 -11.69 10.52 8.03
CA SER A 2 -10.65 9.99 7.16
C SER A 2 -10.33 8.58 7.65
N ASP A 3 -10.83 7.57 6.95
CA ASP A 3 -10.57 6.17 7.32
C ASP A 3 -9.06 5.92 7.26
N VAL A 4 -8.45 5.73 8.43
CA VAL A 4 -7.04 5.37 8.54
C VAL A 4 -6.91 3.94 8.03
N ILE A 5 -6.33 3.79 6.83
CA ILE A 5 -6.10 2.48 6.24
C ILE A 5 -4.96 1.79 6.99
N THR A 6 -5.28 0.66 7.60
CA THR A 6 -4.32 -0.16 8.33
C THR A 6 -3.50 -1.02 7.36
N LYS A 7 -2.29 -1.41 7.79
CA LYS A 7 -1.45 -2.37 7.03
C LYS A 7 -2.23 -3.65 6.70
N ALA A 8 -3.01 -4.17 7.64
CA ALA A 8 -3.82 -5.37 7.47
C ALA A 8 -4.83 -5.25 6.31
N GLN A 9 -5.47 -4.09 6.15
CA GLN A 9 -6.40 -3.84 5.02
C GLN A 9 -5.66 -3.82 3.68
N MET A 10 -4.44 -3.26 3.64
CA MET A 10 -3.63 -3.27 2.42
C MET A 10 -3.20 -4.69 2.03
N TYR A 11 -2.81 -5.51 3.01
CA TYR A 11 -2.49 -6.92 2.80
C TYR A 11 -3.70 -7.73 2.32
N ALA A 12 -4.88 -7.53 2.91
CA ALA A 12 -6.09 -8.22 2.48
C ALA A 12 -6.42 -7.90 1.00
N LYS A 13 -6.30 -6.63 0.59
CA LYS A 13 -6.53 -6.22 -0.81
C LYS A 13 -5.49 -6.79 -1.77
N LEU A 14 -4.24 -6.89 -1.34
CA LEU A 14 -3.18 -7.55 -2.11
C LEU A 14 -3.53 -9.02 -2.38
N LEU A 15 -3.89 -9.77 -1.32
CA LEU A 15 -4.25 -11.19 -1.44
C LEU A 15 -5.50 -11.39 -2.31
N ASP A 16 -6.53 -10.56 -2.13
CA ASP A 16 -7.75 -10.60 -2.93
C ASP A 16 -7.46 -10.41 -4.42
N ARG A 17 -6.60 -9.46 -4.76
CA ARG A 17 -6.23 -9.17 -6.15
C ARG A 17 -5.42 -10.30 -6.78
N ILE A 18 -4.50 -10.91 -6.02
CA ILE A 18 -3.73 -12.08 -6.48
C ILE A 18 -4.68 -13.27 -6.69
N ALA A 19 -5.58 -13.54 -5.75
CA ALA A 19 -6.49 -14.68 -5.79
C ALA A 19 -7.51 -14.58 -6.94
N LYS A 20 -8.08 -13.39 -7.18
CA LYS A 20 -9.12 -13.18 -8.20
C LYS A 20 -8.60 -13.22 -9.63
N HIS A 21 -7.38 -12.74 -9.85
CA HIS A 21 -6.88 -12.51 -11.20
C HIS A 21 -5.65 -13.34 -11.57
N GLY A 22 -5.03 -14.04 -10.61
CA GLY A 22 -3.73 -14.69 -10.84
C GLY A 22 -2.63 -13.68 -11.24
N GLU A 23 -2.86 -12.39 -10.98
CA GLU A 23 -2.16 -11.26 -11.60
C GLU A 23 -0.91 -10.83 -10.85
N GLN A 24 -0.25 -11.72 -10.10
CA GLN A 24 0.93 -11.34 -9.32
C GLN A 24 1.99 -10.63 -10.18
N VAL A 25 2.23 -11.12 -11.40
CA VAL A 25 3.19 -10.53 -12.34
C VAL A 25 2.70 -9.18 -12.87
N LYS A 26 1.41 -9.05 -13.17
CA LYS A 26 0.82 -7.79 -13.68
C LYS A 26 0.81 -6.72 -12.59
N LEU A 27 0.43 -7.06 -11.37
CA LEU A 27 0.49 -6.17 -10.22
C LEU A 27 1.93 -5.73 -9.94
N ALA A 28 2.89 -6.64 -10.03
CA ALA A 28 4.30 -6.31 -9.90
C ALA A 28 4.74 -5.28 -10.96
N HIS A 29 4.34 -5.50 -12.21
CA HIS A 29 4.62 -4.58 -13.31
C HIS A 29 3.98 -3.20 -13.11
N GLU A 30 2.69 -3.13 -12.74
CA GLU A 30 2.00 -1.88 -12.44
C GLU A 30 2.65 -1.10 -11.29
N ALA A 31 3.11 -1.81 -10.26
CA ALA A 31 3.82 -1.22 -9.13
C ALA A 31 5.31 -0.94 -9.39
N GLY A 32 5.85 -1.32 -10.56
CA GLY A 32 7.27 -1.17 -10.88
C GLY A 32 8.20 -1.99 -9.96
N VAL A 33 7.71 -3.11 -9.42
CA VAL A 33 8.47 -4.01 -8.53
C VAL A 33 8.64 -5.39 -9.16
N SER A 34 9.55 -6.20 -8.61
CA SER A 34 9.70 -7.57 -9.09
C SER A 34 8.59 -8.49 -8.56
N PRO A 35 8.17 -9.53 -9.31
CA PRO A 35 7.24 -10.54 -8.79
C PRO A 35 7.74 -11.23 -7.51
N ALA A 36 9.06 -11.37 -7.37
CA ALA A 36 9.72 -11.87 -6.16
C ALA A 36 9.53 -10.94 -4.95
N PHE A 37 9.47 -9.62 -5.17
CA PHE A 37 9.12 -8.67 -4.12
C PHE A 37 7.68 -8.89 -3.63
N ILE A 38 6.71 -9.09 -4.54
CA ILE A 38 5.33 -9.42 -4.15
C ILE A 38 5.29 -10.71 -3.32
N ASN A 39 6.03 -11.75 -3.72
CA ASN A 39 6.13 -12.98 -2.93
C ASN A 39 6.70 -12.75 -1.53
N ARG A 40 7.74 -11.92 -1.39
CA ARG A 40 8.28 -11.56 -0.08
C ARG A 40 7.24 -10.83 0.77
N VAL A 41 6.46 -9.93 0.18
CA VAL A 41 5.38 -9.23 0.88
C VAL A 41 4.31 -10.23 1.34
N VAL A 42 3.79 -11.08 0.44
CA VAL A 42 2.77 -12.09 0.77
C VAL A 42 3.23 -13.04 1.89
N ASN A 43 4.50 -13.44 1.87
CA ASN A 43 5.10 -14.29 2.90
C ASN A 43 5.62 -13.52 4.12
N SER A 44 5.26 -12.24 4.28
CA SER A 44 5.66 -11.40 5.42
C SER A 44 7.17 -11.24 5.62
N HIS A 45 7.97 -11.44 4.56
CA HIS A 45 9.41 -11.18 4.52
C HIS A 45 9.75 -9.75 4.05
N ALA A 46 8.75 -8.96 3.65
CA ALA A 46 8.90 -7.57 3.27
C ALA A 46 7.61 -6.78 3.56
N GLU A 47 7.74 -5.47 3.78
CA GLU A 47 6.60 -4.57 3.90
C GLU A 47 6.10 -4.09 2.53
N ILE A 48 4.83 -3.69 2.48
CA ILE A 48 4.22 -3.06 1.29
C ILE A 48 4.93 -1.73 1.02
N SER A 49 5.53 -1.60 -0.16
CA SER A 49 6.17 -0.36 -0.61
C SER A 49 5.12 0.70 -0.98
N PRO A 50 5.47 2.00 -0.99
CA PRO A 50 4.57 3.05 -1.46
C PRO A 50 4.05 2.82 -2.88
N ALA A 51 4.92 2.37 -3.79
CA ALA A 51 4.52 2.08 -5.17
C ALA A 51 3.51 0.92 -5.25
N LEU A 52 3.69 -0.12 -4.43
CA LEU A 52 2.73 -1.22 -4.34
C LEU A 52 1.41 -0.75 -3.71
N ALA A 53 1.46 0.10 -2.69
CA ALA A 53 0.26 0.69 -2.10
C ALA A 53 -0.51 1.54 -3.12
N GLU A 54 0.18 2.36 -3.93
CA GLU A 54 -0.42 3.15 -5.01
C GLU A 54 -1.05 2.26 -6.10
N ALA A 55 -0.37 1.19 -6.51
CA ALA A 55 -0.92 0.21 -7.44
C ALA A 55 -2.18 -0.50 -6.88
N LEU A 56 -2.25 -0.67 -5.55
CA LEU A 56 -3.44 -1.15 -4.84
C LEU A 56 -4.52 -0.07 -4.65
N GLY A 57 -4.30 1.14 -5.17
CA GLY A 57 -5.24 2.27 -5.10
C GLY A 57 -5.19 3.04 -3.78
N TYR A 58 -4.13 2.88 -2.99
CA TYR A 58 -3.94 3.62 -1.75
C TYR A 58 -3.00 4.81 -1.99
N ARG A 59 -3.45 6.00 -1.60
CA ARG A 59 -2.64 7.21 -1.70
C ARG A 59 -2.22 7.67 -0.30
N ARG A 60 -0.93 7.92 -0.12
CA ARG A 60 -0.42 8.52 1.12
C ARG A 60 -0.91 9.96 1.20
N VAL A 61 -1.71 10.27 2.22
CA VAL A 61 -2.12 11.64 2.54
C VAL A 61 -1.29 12.12 3.72
N THR A 62 -0.45 13.13 3.49
CA THR A 62 0.28 13.82 4.57
C THR A 62 -0.49 15.10 4.87
N MET A 63 -1.14 15.17 6.03
CA MET A 63 -1.82 16.38 6.47
C MET A 63 -0.88 17.15 7.41
N PHE A 64 -0.50 18.37 7.03
CA PHE A 64 0.19 19.29 7.92
C PHE A 64 -0.85 20.02 8.77
N ALA A 65 -0.87 19.75 10.08
CA ALA A 65 -1.68 20.55 11.00
C ALA A 65 -1.02 21.93 11.13
N PRO A 66 -1.75 23.05 10.93
CA PRO A 66 -1.21 24.35 11.25
C PRO A 66 -0.97 24.42 12.75
N ILE A 67 0.29 24.62 13.15
CA ILE A 67 0.63 24.98 14.53
C ILE A 67 -0.03 26.34 14.75
N LYS A 68 -1.09 26.40 15.56
CA LYS A 68 -1.62 27.69 16.03
C LYS A 68 -0.46 28.38 16.74
N ALA A 69 0.11 29.40 16.09
CA ALA A 69 1.02 30.31 16.75
C ALA A 69 0.29 30.83 17.98
N ARG A 70 0.82 30.51 19.16
CA ARG A 70 0.38 31.12 20.40
C ARG A 70 0.76 32.60 20.26
N SER A 71 -0.21 33.45 19.93
CA SER A 71 -0.01 34.90 19.97
C SER A 71 0.40 35.29 21.41
N PRO A 72 1.37 36.19 21.58
CA PRO A 72 1.85 36.64 22.88
C PRO A 72 0.74 37.32 23.69
#